data_AF-A0A183F7Q6-F1
#
_entry.id   AF-A0A183F7Q6-F1
#
_cell.length_a   1.000
_cell.length_b   1.000
_cell.length_c   1.000
_cell.angle_alpha   90.00
_cell.angle_beta   90.00
_cell.angle_gamma   90.00
#
_symmetry.space_group_name_H-M   'P 1'
#
loop_
_entity.id
_entity.type
_entity.pdbx_description
1 polymer ?
#
loop_
_entity_poly.entity_id
_entity_poly.type
_entity_poly.pdbx_seq_one_letter_code
_entity_poly.pdbx_strand_id
1 'polypeptide(L)'
;MSTAGSRWVENAQEVALAEIEDLLLAHPSIADATVVGVTDEEKGCTAKAFVVHCDYTFSAEDVQRFIEAQTDEIRLNGGVEFVASIPRAADGYVLRHRLVGFSVSEETAEAATA
;
A
#
# COMPACT_ATOMS: atom_id res chain seq x y z
N MET A 1 27.18 -17.35 18.47
CA MET A 1 26.00 -18.06 17.95
C MET A 1 24.79 -17.24 18.36
N SER A 2 24.29 -16.36 17.49
CA SER A 2 23.03 -15.64 17.70
C SER A 2 22.24 -15.70 16.41
N THR A 3 21.04 -16.24 16.56
CA THR A 3 20.05 -16.56 15.54
C THR A 3 19.69 -15.33 14.70
N ALA A 4 20.28 -15.19 13.52
CA ALA A 4 19.71 -14.40 12.43
C ALA A 4 18.57 -15.22 11.81
N GLY A 5 17.54 -15.46 12.61
CA GLY A 5 16.27 -16.02 12.16
C GLY A 5 15.46 -14.91 11.48
N SER A 6 14.79 -15.28 10.39
CA SER A 6 13.76 -14.49 9.70
C SER A 6 14.24 -13.49 8.64
N ARG A 7 15.05 -13.96 7.68
CA ARG A 7 15.26 -13.31 6.38
C ARG A 7 14.66 -14.13 5.22
N TRP A 8 13.46 -14.66 5.40
CA TRP A 8 12.86 -15.62 4.44
C TRP A 8 11.35 -15.43 4.18
N VAL A 9 10.76 -14.31 4.62
CA VAL A 9 9.40 -13.91 4.22
C VAL A 9 9.38 -12.55 3.50
N GLU A 10 10.47 -11.78 3.56
CA GLU A 10 10.51 -10.39 3.08
C GLU A 10 10.31 -10.29 1.55
N ASN A 11 11.01 -11.10 0.75
CA ASN A 11 10.96 -10.93 -0.72
C ASN A 11 9.70 -11.52 -1.38
N ALA A 12 9.17 -12.65 -0.89
CA ALA A 12 7.97 -13.25 -1.50
C ALA A 12 6.74 -12.37 -1.31
N GLN A 13 6.62 -11.73 -0.14
CA GLN A 13 5.54 -10.81 0.13
C GLN A 13 5.70 -9.51 -0.68
N GLU A 14 6.93 -9.00 -0.83
CA GLU A 14 7.17 -7.82 -1.68
C GLU A 14 6.81 -8.04 -3.15
N VAL A 15 7.15 -9.21 -3.72
CA VAL A 15 6.76 -9.55 -5.11
C VAL A 15 5.25 -9.60 -5.25
N ALA A 16 4.58 -10.28 -4.33
CA ALA A 16 3.14 -10.46 -4.39
C ALA A 16 2.38 -9.12 -4.16
N LEU A 17 2.90 -8.23 -3.30
CA LEU A 17 2.38 -6.86 -3.15
C LEU A 17 2.56 -6.03 -4.43
N ALA A 18 3.73 -6.14 -5.08
CA ALA A 18 3.98 -5.44 -6.35
C ALA A 18 3.02 -5.88 -7.47
N GLU A 19 2.63 -7.16 -7.50
CA GLU A 19 1.59 -7.62 -8.43
C GLU A 19 0.23 -6.98 -8.14
N ILE A 20 -0.17 -6.85 -6.87
CA ILE A 20 -1.40 -6.13 -6.50
C ILE A 20 -1.29 -4.64 -6.87
N GLU A 21 -0.13 -4.01 -6.65
CA GLU A 21 0.13 -2.62 -7.06
C GLU A 21 -0.09 -2.43 -8.57
N ASP A 22 0.46 -3.33 -9.40
CA ASP A 22 0.30 -3.29 -10.85
C ASP A 22 -1.16 -3.49 -11.29
N LEU A 23 -1.87 -4.44 -10.67
CA LEU A 23 -3.30 -4.66 -10.91
C LEU A 23 -4.13 -3.41 -10.61
N LEU A 24 -3.86 -2.75 -9.48
CA LEU A 24 -4.54 -1.50 -9.11
C LEU A 24 -4.24 -0.39 -10.12
N LEU A 25 -2.99 -0.24 -10.53
CA LEU A 25 -2.57 0.75 -11.52
C LEU A 25 -3.15 0.51 -12.92
N ALA A 26 -3.53 -0.73 -13.24
CA ALA A 26 -4.23 -1.05 -14.49
C ALA A 26 -5.67 -0.49 -14.54
N HIS A 27 -6.26 -0.11 -13.40
CA HIS A 27 -7.62 0.41 -13.34
C HIS A 27 -7.66 1.91 -13.65
N PRO A 28 -8.50 2.38 -14.60
CA PRO A 28 -8.51 3.79 -15.03
C PRO A 28 -8.93 4.79 -13.95
N SER A 29 -9.66 4.34 -12.93
CA SER A 29 -10.05 5.18 -11.79
C SER A 29 -8.94 5.37 -10.74
N ILE A 30 -7.79 4.71 -10.90
CA ILE A 30 -6.65 4.79 -9.97
C ILE A 30 -5.52 5.58 -10.62
N ALA A 31 -5.03 6.60 -9.93
CA ALA A 31 -3.88 7.40 -10.35
C ALA A 31 -2.55 6.77 -9.93
N ASP A 32 -2.51 6.30 -8.68
CA ASP A 32 -1.33 5.69 -8.06
C ASP A 32 -1.78 4.73 -6.96
N ALA A 33 -1.05 3.65 -6.74
CA ALA A 33 -1.35 2.69 -5.69
C ALA A 33 -0.07 2.14 -5.07
N THR A 34 -0.14 1.82 -3.78
CA THR A 34 0.95 1.16 -3.05
C THR A 34 0.35 0.22 -2.02
N VAL A 35 0.85 -1.01 -1.95
CA VAL A 35 0.38 -2.01 -0.98
C VAL A 35 1.51 -2.33 -0.01
N VAL A 36 1.20 -2.35 1.28
CA VAL A 36 2.17 -2.65 2.34
C VAL A 36 1.61 -3.70 3.27
N GLY A 37 2.51 -4.55 3.78
CA GLY A 37 2.19 -5.44 4.89
C GLY A 37 2.16 -4.63 6.19
N VAL A 38 1.02 -4.64 6.87
CA VAL A 38 0.86 -4.10 8.23
C VAL A 38 0.70 -5.26 9.22
N THR A 39 1.35 -5.14 10.37
CA THR A 39 1.20 -6.12 11.45
C THR A 39 -0.02 -5.75 12.28
N ASP A 40 -1.00 -6.63 12.32
CA ASP A 40 -2.19 -6.53 13.15
C ASP A 40 -2.09 -7.53 14.31
N GLU A 41 -2.32 -7.08 15.54
CA GLU A 41 -2.17 -7.91 16.74
C GLU A 41 -3.15 -9.09 16.79
N GLU A 42 -4.31 -8.96 16.14
CA GLU A 42 -5.35 -9.99 16.13
C GLU A 42 -5.24 -10.91 14.91
N LYS A 43 -4.84 -10.37 13.75
CA LYS A 43 -4.85 -11.08 12.45
C LYS A 43 -3.47 -11.46 11.93
N GLY A 44 -2.40 -11.07 12.62
CA GLY A 44 -1.02 -11.24 12.15
C GLY A 44 -0.66 -10.24 11.05
N CYS A 45 0.25 -10.60 10.15
CA CYS A 45 0.62 -9.73 9.04
C CYS A 45 -0.48 -9.72 7.97
N THR A 46 -1.00 -8.54 7.63
CA THR A 46 -2.03 -8.36 6.62
C THR A 46 -1.66 -7.28 5.60
N ALA A 47 -2.20 -7.36 4.38
CA ALA A 47 -1.98 -6.37 3.35
C ALA A 47 -2.97 -5.20 3.49
N LYS A 48 -2.45 -3.97 3.50
CA LYS A 48 -3.22 -2.72 3.40
C LYS A 48 -2.83 -2.00 2.12
N ALA A 49 -3.83 -1.61 1.32
CA ALA A 49 -3.60 -0.84 0.10
C ALA A 49 -3.83 0.66 0.35
N PHE A 50 -2.91 1.48 -0.14
CA PHE A 50 -3.02 2.93 -0.20
C PHE A 50 -3.24 3.32 -1.65
N VAL A 51 -4.35 4.00 -1.93
CA VAL A 51 -4.80 4.28 -3.29
C VAL A 51 -5.01 5.78 -3.46
N VAL A 52 -4.52 6.33 -4.56
CA VAL A 52 -4.84 7.68 -5.04
C VAL A 52 -5.88 7.50 -6.14
N HIS A 53 -7.13 7.87 -5.89
CA HIS A 53 -8.18 7.78 -6.89
C HIS A 53 -8.14 8.99 -7.84
N CYS A 54 -8.40 8.76 -9.12
CA CYS A 54 -8.76 9.82 -10.08
C CYS A 54 -10.25 10.16 -10.00
N ASP A 55 -11.06 9.15 -9.65
CA ASP A 55 -12.52 9.24 -9.66
C ASP A 55 -13.08 8.89 -8.28
N TYR A 56 -13.77 9.86 -7.66
CA TYR A 56 -14.32 9.73 -6.31
C TYR A 56 -15.51 8.77 -6.21
N THR A 57 -16.01 8.24 -7.33
CA THR A 57 -17.07 7.21 -7.30
C THR A 57 -16.51 5.83 -6.98
N PHE A 58 -15.18 5.64 -7.12
CA PHE A 58 -14.52 4.37 -6.86
C PHE A 58 -14.27 4.18 -5.36
N SER A 59 -15.04 3.29 -4.74
CA SER A 59 -15.03 3.10 -3.28
C SER A 59 -14.01 2.04 -2.85
N ALA A 60 -13.69 2.01 -1.56
CA ALA A 60 -12.80 1.02 -0.96
C ALA A 60 -13.33 -0.42 -1.16
N GLU A 61 -14.65 -0.58 -1.16
CA GLU A 61 -15.30 -1.85 -1.48
C GLU A 61 -15.09 -2.27 -2.94
N ASP A 62 -15.13 -1.32 -3.88
CA ASP A 62 -14.91 -1.61 -5.30
C ASP A 62 -13.47 -2.03 -5.55
N VAL A 63 -12.51 -1.39 -4.87
CA VAL A 63 -11.09 -1.78 -4.90
C VAL A 63 -10.91 -3.20 -4.38
N GLN A 64 -11.53 -3.55 -3.24
CA GLN A 64 -11.44 -4.90 -2.68
C GLN A 64 -12.04 -5.93 -3.63
N ARG A 65 -13.26 -5.69 -4.14
CA ARG A 65 -13.92 -6.59 -5.10
C ARG A 65 -13.11 -6.75 -6.39
N PHE A 66 -12.48 -5.68 -6.87
CA PHE A 66 -11.64 -5.72 -8.05
C PHE A 66 -10.43 -6.63 -7.84
N ILE A 67 -9.74 -6.52 -6.70
CA ILE A 67 -8.60 -7.39 -6.39
C ILE A 67 -9.03 -8.84 -6.14
N GLU A 68 -10.12 -9.06 -5.40
CA GLU A 68 -10.68 -10.41 -5.17
C GLU A 68 -11.13 -11.09 -6.48
N ALA A 69 -11.49 -10.31 -7.50
CA ALA A 69 -11.82 -10.85 -8.82
C ALA A 69 -10.57 -11.27 -9.63
N GLN A 70 -9.40 -10.70 -9.31
CA GLN A 70 -8.15 -10.94 -10.04
C GLN A 70 -7.28 -12.02 -9.38
N THR A 71 -7.29 -12.10 -8.04
CA THR A 71 -6.49 -13.09 -7.30
C THR A 71 -7.11 -13.43 -5.94
N ASP A 72 -7.04 -14.72 -5.59
CA ASP A 72 -7.37 -15.22 -4.25
C ASP A 72 -6.16 -15.29 -3.32
N GLU A 73 -4.96 -15.05 -3.85
CA GLU A 73 -3.69 -15.32 -3.17
C GLU A 73 -3.37 -14.25 -2.12
N ILE A 74 -3.75 -12.99 -2.40
CA ILE A 74 -3.64 -11.88 -1.45
C ILE A 74 -4.99 -11.21 -1.30
N ARG A 75 -5.41 -11.03 -0.03
CA ARG A 75 -6.57 -10.23 0.33
C ARG A 75 -6.15 -9.02 1.14
N LEU A 76 -6.77 -7.89 0.82
CA LEU A 76 -6.57 -6.60 1.50
C LEU A 76 -7.30 -6.56 2.85
N ASN A 77 -7.04 -7.54 3.74
CA ASN A 77 -7.73 -7.61 5.03
C ASN A 77 -7.32 -6.47 5.98
N GLY A 78 -6.20 -5.78 5.70
CA GLY A 78 -5.81 -4.52 6.33
C GLY A 78 -6.60 -3.30 5.81
N GLY A 79 -7.45 -3.50 4.82
CA GLY A 79 -8.31 -2.50 4.22
C GLY A 79 -7.67 -1.73 3.08
N VAL A 80 -8.45 -0.76 2.59
CA VAL A 80 -8.04 0.18 1.53
C VAL A 80 -8.18 1.58 2.10
N GLU A 81 -7.12 2.37 1.98
CA GLU A 81 -7.08 3.76 2.43
C GLU A 81 -6.81 4.68 1.26
N PHE A 82 -7.71 5.63 1.05
CA PHE A 82 -7.52 6.64 0.02
C PHE A 82 -6.65 7.78 0.55
N VAL A 83 -5.60 8.09 -0.19
CA VAL A 83 -4.66 9.17 0.15
C VAL A 83 -4.58 10.16 -1.00
N ALA A 84 -4.29 11.42 -0.68
CA ALA A 84 -4.15 12.46 -1.69
C ALA A 84 -2.94 12.22 -2.61
N SER A 85 -1.87 11.63 -2.07
CA SER A 85 -0.68 11.24 -2.82
C SER A 85 0.10 10.19 -2.06
N ILE A 86 0.75 9.27 -2.78
CA ILE A 86 1.74 8.37 -2.20
C ILE A 86 3.01 9.17 -1.87
N PRO A 87 3.56 9.07 -0.64
CA PRO A 87 4.77 9.78 -0.26
C PRO A 87 5.96 9.19 -1.02
N ARG A 88 6.62 10.02 -1.84
CA ARG A 88 7.81 9.65 -2.60
C ARG A 88 8.99 10.51 -2.15
N ALA A 89 10.19 9.94 -2.19
CA ALA A 89 11.43 10.66 -1.99
C ALA A 89 11.71 11.61 -3.16
N ALA A 90 12.65 12.54 -2.97
CA ALA A 90 13.09 13.44 -4.05
C ALA A 90 13.64 12.69 -5.28
N ASP A 91 14.11 11.46 -5.09
CA ASP A 91 14.62 10.58 -6.14
C ASP A 91 13.51 9.71 -6.81
N GLY A 92 12.24 9.88 -6.41
CA GLY A 92 11.07 9.20 -6.99
C GLY A 92 10.68 7.86 -6.33
N TYR A 93 11.51 7.34 -5.42
CA TYR A 93 11.22 6.11 -4.68
C TYR A 93 10.06 6.28 -3.69
N VAL A 94 9.16 5.30 -3.64
CA VAL A 94 8.04 5.27 -2.69
C VAL A 94 8.57 5.05 -1.26
N LEU A 95 8.18 5.93 -0.35
CA LEU A 95 8.56 5.87 1.06
C LEU A 95 7.55 5.03 1.84
N ARG A 96 7.57 3.70 1.64
CA ARG A 96 6.63 2.75 2.29
C ARG A 96 6.60 2.87 3.81
N HIS A 97 7.73 3.18 4.46
CA HIS A 97 7.78 3.37 5.92
C HIS A 97 6.88 4.52 6.41
N ARG A 98 6.66 5.56 5.59
CA ARG A 98 5.77 6.67 5.97
C ARG A 98 4.32 6.22 5.99
N LEU A 99 3.92 5.35 5.05
CA LEU A 99 2.56 4.81 4.96
C LEU A 99 2.16 3.97 6.19
N VAL A 100 3.08 3.17 6.74
CA VAL A 100 2.82 2.37 7.95
C VAL A 100 2.72 3.25 9.21
N GLY A 101 3.32 4.44 9.20
CA GLY A 101 3.27 5.41 10.30
C GLY A 101 2.17 6.48 10.17
N PHE A 102 1.40 6.51 9.08
CA PHE A 102 0.31 7.48 8.87
C PHE A 102 -0.90 7.11 9.74
N SER A 103 -0.82 7.34 11.06
CA SER A 103 -2.01 7.85 11.76
C SER A 103 -2.19 9.28 11.29
N VAL A 104 -3.28 9.55 10.58
CA VAL A 104 -3.63 10.86 10.03
C VAL A 104 -3.31 11.97 11.03
N SER A 105 -2.27 12.73 10.75
CA SER A 105 -2.04 14.05 11.29
C SER A 105 -1.36 14.80 10.15
N GLU A 106 -2.15 15.67 9.52
CA GLU A 106 -1.66 16.62 8.51
C GLU A 106 -0.40 17.31 9.03
N GLU A 107 0.72 17.14 8.34
CA GLU A 107 1.79 18.13 8.40
C GLU A 107 2.50 18.20 7.05
N THR A 108 1.99 19.15 6.27
CA THR A 108 2.70 20.06 5.37
C THR A 108 3.92 19.51 4.65
N ALA A 109 3.73 19.26 3.36
CA ALA A 109 4.78 19.39 2.37
C ALA A 109 5.33 20.82 2.40
N GLU A 110 6.34 21.09 3.21
CA GLU A 110 7.15 22.29 3.07
C GLU A 110 8.22 22.00 2.00
N ALA A 111 7.89 22.46 0.80
CA ALA A 111 8.73 22.38 -0.38
C ALA A 111 10.05 23.12 -0.14
N ALA A 112 11.15 22.44 -0.44
CA ALA A 112 12.47 23.00 -0.58
C ALA A 112 12.46 24.12 -1.63
N THR A 113 12.58 25.39 -1.21
CA THR A 113 13.23 26.47 -1.97
C THR A 113 13.52 27.64 -1.02
N ALA A 114 14.79 27.82 -0.61
CA ALA A 114 15.46 29.11 -0.38
C ALA A 114 16.92 28.88 0.01
#